data_AF-A0A958KRJ8-F1
#
_entry.id   AF-A0A958KRJ8-F1
#
_cell.length_a   1.000
_cell.length_b   1.000
_cell.length_c   1.000
_cell.angle_alpha   90.00
_cell.angle_beta   90.00
_cell.angle_gamma   90.00
#
_symmetry.space_group_name_H-M   'P 1'
#
loop_
_entity.id
_entity.type
_entity.pdbx_description
1 polymer ?
#
loop_
_entity_poly.entity_id
_entity_poly.type
_entity_poly.pdbx_seq_one_letter_code
_entity_poly.pdbx_strand_id
1 'polypeptide(L)'
;MHLHKIPSDNKGVALLTALFAVIIISYLSVEISYESGIEYRLAKNKIDEIKATYAAKSGAELSLLRVAIYKQVSAQFGDQIPDPKLLDLVWTFPLAWPPVVDEDASMATKEEISSIQEDTMQDAMWSTQISSESTKFDINDLNSPVESLQKAIREKLTTLIENKLNQEDAWAERNRDLKVDEIVNNIIDWIDSDSESLNGGDEGREYQNIIPEDSDLTLPPNRDFKTLEELHMVAGITDDIYDVIAPVVTIYGAKGVNVNYAEKDLLRAIDPQITDEIANEIISRRKNPDTGPFKNLEDFEAFISGLGVNIQTYNENKLPLRFQKEFNFKISSIGSFGNQTKEITAIVYDVTNAKAEITKLLEDQLKGKEGEDDPPEDDPEKPPTRGSAPPKPDDKKNSYDKGRPTILYWKES
;
A
#
# COMPACT_ATOMS: atom_id res chain seq x y z
N MET A 1 -55.62 5.80 -89.26
CA MET A 1 -54.62 5.60 -88.19
C MET A 1 -54.07 6.97 -87.81
N HIS A 2 -54.65 7.62 -86.79
CA HIS A 2 -54.10 8.86 -86.23
C HIS A 2 -54.14 8.73 -84.71
N LEU A 3 -52.95 8.60 -84.13
CA LEU A 3 -52.69 8.41 -82.70
C LEU A 3 -52.88 9.74 -81.96
N HIS A 4 -53.75 9.73 -80.95
CA HIS A 4 -53.89 10.80 -79.97
C HIS A 4 -52.65 10.79 -79.05
N LYS A 5 -51.84 11.86 -79.04
CA LYS A 5 -50.79 12.06 -78.03
C LYS A 5 -51.44 12.58 -76.75
N ILE A 6 -51.48 11.76 -75.71
CA ILE A 6 -51.84 12.16 -74.35
C ILE A 6 -50.68 13.03 -73.80
N PRO A 7 -50.92 14.21 -73.22
CA PRO A 7 -49.85 14.97 -72.57
C PRO A 7 -49.41 14.22 -71.30
N SER A 8 -48.13 13.87 -71.19
CA SER A 8 -47.56 13.28 -69.98
C SER A 8 -47.51 14.33 -68.86
N ASP A 9 -48.41 14.23 -67.88
CA ASP A 9 -48.43 15.12 -66.71
C ASP A 9 -47.33 14.72 -65.71
N ASN A 10 -46.10 15.14 -66.01
CA ASN A 10 -44.88 14.80 -65.25
C ASN A 10 -44.81 15.50 -63.87
N LYS A 11 -45.80 16.33 -63.52
CA LYS A 11 -45.83 17.07 -62.24
C LYS A 11 -46.02 16.16 -61.04
N GLY A 12 -46.81 15.09 -61.17
CA GLY A 12 -47.05 14.11 -60.10
C GLY A 12 -45.81 13.25 -59.79
N VAL A 13 -45.09 12.83 -60.83
CA VAL A 13 -43.84 12.06 -60.68
C VAL A 13 -42.75 12.93 -60.07
N ALA A 14 -42.61 14.18 -60.52
CA ALA A 14 -41.65 15.12 -59.94
C ALA A 14 -41.90 15.38 -58.45
N LEU A 15 -43.17 15.49 -58.03
CA LEU A 15 -43.54 15.65 -56.62
C LEU A 15 -43.17 14.41 -55.78
N LEU A 16 -43.43 13.21 -56.30
CA LEU A 16 -43.08 11.96 -55.61
C LEU A 16 -41.56 11.78 -55.50
N THR A 17 -40.80 12.12 -56.55
CA THR A 17 -39.34 12.10 -56.51
C THR A 17 -38.79 13.11 -55.50
N ALA A 18 -39.36 14.31 -55.46
CA ALA A 18 -38.97 15.33 -54.47
C ALA A 18 -39.28 14.88 -53.04
N LEU A 19 -40.45 14.28 -52.80
CA LEU A 19 -40.83 13.76 -51.48
C LEU A 19 -39.92 12.61 -51.04
N PHE A 20 -39.61 11.69 -51.94
CA PHE A 20 -38.67 10.59 -51.67
C PHE A 20 -37.26 11.11 -51.37
N ALA A 21 -36.78 12.10 -52.14
CA ALA A 21 -35.49 12.74 -51.88
C ALA A 21 -35.47 13.43 -50.51
N VAL A 22 -36.54 14.15 -50.12
CA VAL A 22 -36.64 14.79 -48.81
C VAL A 22 -36.64 13.76 -47.67
N ILE A 23 -37.33 12.63 -47.83
CA ILE A 23 -37.33 11.55 -46.84
C ILE A 23 -35.92 10.98 -46.67
N ILE A 24 -35.20 10.70 -47.75
CA ILE A 24 -33.82 10.20 -47.70
C ILE A 24 -32.90 11.21 -47.02
N ILE A 25 -32.97 12.48 -47.42
CA ILE A 25 -32.15 13.54 -46.83
C ILE A 25 -32.46 13.69 -45.33
N SER A 26 -33.74 13.61 -44.94
CA SER A 26 -34.15 13.71 -43.53
C SER A 26 -33.63 12.52 -42.72
N TYR A 27 -33.75 11.30 -43.24
CA TYR A 27 -33.21 10.10 -42.60
C TYR A 27 -31.69 10.20 -42.41
N LEU A 28 -30.95 10.54 -43.47
CA LEU A 28 -29.50 10.70 -43.43
C LEU A 28 -29.08 11.83 -42.48
N SER A 29 -29.85 12.93 -42.42
CA SER A 29 -29.58 14.02 -41.47
C SER A 29 -29.75 13.57 -40.01
N VAL A 30 -30.75 12.74 -39.72
CA VAL A 30 -30.97 12.17 -38.38
C VAL A 30 -29.85 11.19 -38.02
N GLU A 31 -29.46 10.32 -38.94
CA GLU A 31 -28.39 9.33 -38.74
C GLU A 31 -27.04 10.02 -38.48
N ILE A 32 -26.64 10.99 -39.33
CA ILE A 32 -25.42 11.77 -39.13
C ILE A 32 -25.44 12.53 -37.81
N SER A 33 -26.59 13.13 -37.45
CA SER A 33 -26.70 13.87 -36.18
C SER A 33 -26.58 12.93 -34.98
N TYR A 34 -27.13 11.72 -35.07
CA TYR A 34 -27.04 10.71 -34.02
C TYR A 34 -25.60 10.20 -33.86
N GLU A 35 -24.96 9.79 -34.96
CA GLU A 35 -23.56 9.35 -34.98
C GLU A 35 -22.62 10.45 -34.48
N SER A 36 -22.74 11.67 -35.00
CA SER A 36 -21.95 12.82 -34.54
C SER A 36 -22.14 13.09 -33.05
N GLY A 37 -23.37 12.92 -32.54
CA GLY A 37 -23.67 13.06 -31.12
C GLY A 37 -23.01 11.98 -30.26
N ILE A 38 -22.93 10.74 -30.74
CA ILE A 38 -22.20 9.65 -30.07
C ILE A 38 -20.70 9.94 -30.09
N GLU A 39 -20.13 10.22 -31.25
CA GLU A 39 -18.70 10.50 -31.41
C GLU A 39 -18.25 11.69 -30.57
N TYR A 40 -19.04 12.77 -30.54
CA TYR A 40 -18.76 13.92 -29.69
C TYR A 40 -18.71 13.54 -28.21
N ARG A 41 -19.66 12.72 -27.72
CA ARG A 41 -19.67 12.26 -26.32
C ARG A 41 -18.48 11.35 -26.02
N LEU A 42 -18.12 10.44 -26.92
CA LEU A 42 -16.95 9.57 -26.77
C LEU A 42 -15.65 10.38 -26.75
N ALA A 43 -15.49 11.32 -27.68
CA ALA A 43 -14.32 12.19 -27.76
C ALA A 43 -14.19 13.07 -26.51
N LYS A 44 -15.30 13.66 -26.05
CA LYS A 44 -15.34 14.43 -24.81
C LYS A 44 -14.96 13.57 -23.60
N ASN A 45 -15.57 12.41 -23.44
CA ASN A 45 -15.24 11.50 -22.34
C ASN A 45 -13.76 11.09 -22.37
N LYS A 46 -13.17 10.92 -23.56
CA LYS A 46 -11.74 10.59 -23.68
C LYS A 46 -10.84 11.75 -23.26
N ILE A 47 -11.19 12.97 -23.62
CA ILE A 47 -10.48 14.18 -23.17
C ILE A 47 -10.59 14.32 -21.65
N ASP A 48 -11.79 14.15 -21.10
CA ASP A 48 -12.04 14.24 -19.66
C ASP A 48 -11.23 13.18 -18.90
N GLU A 49 -11.18 11.95 -19.42
CA GLU A 49 -10.36 10.86 -18.87
C GLU A 49 -8.87 11.23 -18.86
N ILE A 50 -8.34 11.73 -19.98
CA ILE A 50 -6.94 12.13 -20.08
C ILE A 50 -6.62 13.23 -19.06
N LYS A 51 -7.48 14.24 -18.93
CA LYS A 51 -7.30 15.31 -17.94
C LYS A 51 -7.28 14.78 -16.52
N ALA A 52 -8.23 13.91 -16.16
CA ALA A 52 -8.26 13.26 -14.85
C ALA A 52 -6.98 12.44 -14.59
N THR A 53 -6.49 11.67 -15.56
CA THR A 53 -5.23 10.93 -15.44
C THR A 53 -4.03 11.86 -15.19
N TYR A 54 -3.88 12.94 -15.96
CA TYR A 54 -2.77 13.86 -15.76
C TYR A 54 -2.86 14.67 -14.47
N ALA A 55 -4.07 14.96 -13.98
CA ALA A 55 -4.27 15.53 -12.66
C ALA A 55 -3.80 14.57 -11.56
N ALA A 56 -4.17 13.28 -11.64
CA ALA A 56 -3.69 12.25 -10.73
C ALA A 56 -2.16 12.10 -10.79
N LYS A 57 -1.55 12.14 -11.98
CA LYS A 57 -0.09 12.13 -12.14
C LYS A 57 0.57 13.33 -11.48
N SER A 58 -0.01 14.52 -11.65
CA SER A 58 0.50 15.76 -11.04
C SER A 58 0.52 15.66 -9.51
N GLY A 59 -0.56 15.18 -8.89
CA GLY A 59 -0.60 14.91 -7.46
C GLY A 59 0.42 13.84 -7.00
N ALA A 60 0.58 12.76 -7.78
CA ALA A 60 1.53 11.70 -7.46
C ALA A 60 2.99 12.18 -7.52
N GLU A 61 3.37 12.95 -8.54
CA GLU A 61 4.72 13.52 -8.66
C GLU A 61 5.02 14.54 -7.56
N LEU A 62 4.04 15.37 -7.20
CA LEU A 62 4.17 16.26 -6.05
C LEU A 62 4.38 15.47 -4.74
N SER A 63 3.66 14.36 -4.58
CA SER A 63 3.81 13.49 -3.41
C SER A 63 5.18 12.80 -3.37
N LEU A 64 5.72 12.39 -4.51
CA LEU A 64 7.10 11.89 -4.62
C LEU A 64 8.13 12.97 -4.26
N LEU A 65 7.92 14.21 -4.70
CA LEU A 65 8.76 15.33 -4.29
C LEU A 65 8.73 15.54 -2.78
N ARG A 66 7.56 15.43 -2.14
CA ARG A 66 7.42 15.55 -0.68
C ARG A 66 8.19 14.45 0.05
N VAL A 67 8.09 13.21 -0.40
CA VAL A 67 8.89 12.10 0.16
C VAL A 67 10.39 12.37 -0.03
N ALA A 68 10.81 12.89 -1.18
CA ALA A 68 12.21 13.25 -1.44
C ALA A 68 12.71 14.37 -0.50
N ILE A 69 11.90 15.42 -0.30
CA ILE A 69 12.19 16.51 0.63
C ILE A 69 12.28 15.96 2.06
N TYR A 70 11.32 15.14 2.48
CA TYR A 70 11.33 14.50 3.79
C TYR A 70 12.63 13.70 3.99
N LYS A 71 13.02 12.86 3.02
CA LYS A 71 14.27 12.10 3.07
C LYS A 71 15.50 13.00 3.22
N GLN A 72 15.58 14.04 2.39
CA GLN A 72 16.70 14.98 2.40
C GLN A 72 16.79 15.72 3.74
N VAL A 73 15.68 16.28 4.22
CA VAL A 73 15.63 17.03 5.48
C VAL A 73 15.92 16.10 6.65
N SER A 74 15.37 14.88 6.64
CA SER A 74 15.63 13.86 7.64
C SER A 74 17.12 13.51 7.73
N ALA A 75 17.79 13.32 6.60
CA ALA A 75 19.19 12.94 6.56
C ALA A 75 20.15 14.08 6.96
N GLN A 76 19.82 15.32 6.61
CA GLN A 76 20.70 16.49 6.83
C GLN A 76 20.46 17.20 8.16
N PHE A 77 19.20 17.28 8.58
CA PHE A 77 18.77 18.12 9.71
C PHE A 77 17.97 17.33 10.74
N GLY A 78 17.80 16.01 10.57
CA GLY A 78 16.94 15.19 11.40
C GLY A 78 17.20 15.28 12.91
N ASP A 79 18.46 15.36 13.31
CA ASP A 79 18.88 15.45 14.73
C ASP A 79 18.76 16.86 15.31
N GLN A 80 18.60 17.87 14.45
CA GLN A 80 18.49 19.29 14.83
C GLN A 80 17.03 19.75 14.93
N ILE A 81 16.09 18.94 14.45
CA ILE A 81 14.66 19.26 14.51
C ILE A 81 14.15 18.98 15.93
N PRO A 82 13.63 19.98 16.65
CA PRO A 82 13.21 19.82 18.04
C PRO A 82 12.07 18.80 18.22
N ASP A 83 11.15 18.74 17.26
CA ASP A 83 10.06 17.77 17.23
C ASP A 83 10.11 16.96 15.92
N PRO A 84 10.54 15.68 15.97
CA PRO A 84 10.56 14.79 14.81
C PRO A 84 9.22 14.70 14.06
N LYS A 85 8.08 15.00 14.71
CA LYS A 85 6.76 14.99 14.07
C LYS A 85 6.49 16.15 13.13
N LEU A 86 7.16 17.28 13.34
CA LEU A 86 7.11 18.38 12.38
C LEU A 86 7.66 17.95 11.02
N LEU A 87 8.61 17.02 11.03
CA LEU A 87 9.15 16.45 9.80
C LEU A 87 8.14 15.50 9.13
N ASP A 88 7.37 14.74 9.91
CA ASP A 88 6.32 13.87 9.37
C ASP A 88 5.17 14.63 8.73
N LEU A 89 4.91 15.89 9.15
CA LEU A 89 3.92 16.76 8.51
C LEU A 89 4.22 16.96 7.01
N VAL A 90 5.51 16.92 6.61
CA VAL A 90 5.92 17.07 5.21
C VAL A 90 5.25 16.05 4.30
N TRP A 91 5.02 14.82 4.77
CA TRP A 91 4.37 13.76 3.98
C TRP A 91 2.95 13.44 4.45
N THR A 92 2.65 13.49 5.75
CA THR A 92 1.31 13.14 6.28
C THR A 92 0.21 14.14 5.94
N PHE A 93 0.54 15.41 5.71
CA PHE A 93 -0.47 16.43 5.41
C PHE A 93 -1.17 16.14 4.07
N PRO A 94 -2.51 16.02 4.01
CA PRO A 94 -3.20 15.81 2.74
C PRO A 94 -3.11 17.07 1.87
N LEU A 95 -2.85 16.92 0.58
CA LEU A 95 -2.83 18.04 -0.36
C LEU A 95 -3.89 17.85 -1.43
N ALA A 96 -4.47 18.96 -1.88
CA ALA A 96 -5.42 18.94 -2.97
C ALA A 96 -5.25 20.18 -3.85
N TRP A 97 -5.65 20.02 -5.10
CA TRP A 97 -5.86 21.10 -6.04
C TRP A 97 -7.32 21.10 -6.53
N PRO A 98 -8.01 22.24 -6.50
CA PRO A 98 -7.60 23.48 -5.84
C PRO A 98 -7.36 23.28 -4.32
N PRO A 99 -6.57 24.16 -3.67
CA PRO A 99 -6.38 24.11 -2.23
C PRO A 99 -7.73 24.18 -1.51
N VAL A 100 -7.92 23.34 -0.48
CA VAL A 100 -9.11 23.40 0.38
C VAL A 100 -8.99 24.64 1.25
N VAL A 101 -10.01 25.50 1.17
CA VAL A 101 -10.09 26.75 1.93
C VAL A 101 -10.90 26.50 3.19
N ASP A 102 -10.29 26.77 4.35
CA ASP A 102 -10.98 26.72 5.64
C ASP A 102 -12.10 27.79 5.70
N GLU A 103 -13.25 27.47 6.29
CA GLU A 103 -14.35 28.41 6.48
C GLU A 103 -13.90 29.63 7.28
N ASP A 104 -13.04 29.42 8.28
CA ASP A 104 -12.48 30.46 9.15
C ASP A 104 -11.30 31.22 8.53
N ALA A 105 -10.88 30.88 7.30
CA ALA A 105 -9.78 31.56 6.62
C ALA A 105 -10.10 33.05 6.39
N SER A 106 -9.07 33.89 6.53
CA SER A 106 -9.19 35.34 6.34
C SER A 106 -9.60 35.69 4.90
N MET A 107 -10.32 36.81 4.72
CA MET A 107 -10.69 37.28 3.38
C MET A 107 -9.48 37.46 2.46
N ALA A 108 -8.34 37.94 2.99
CA ALA A 108 -7.11 38.08 2.22
C ALA A 108 -6.57 36.73 1.73
N THR A 109 -6.62 35.68 2.57
CA THR A 109 -6.22 34.32 2.19
C THR A 109 -7.15 33.74 1.13
N LYS A 110 -8.45 33.99 1.24
CA LYS A 110 -9.46 33.56 0.25
C LYS A 110 -9.20 34.22 -1.10
N GLU A 111 -8.95 35.53 -1.12
CA GLU A 111 -8.60 36.28 -2.34
C GLU A 111 -7.28 35.81 -2.96
N GLU A 112 -6.25 35.55 -2.16
CA GLU A 112 -4.97 35.04 -2.66
C GLU A 112 -5.13 33.67 -3.32
N ILE A 113 -5.85 32.74 -2.68
CA ILE A 113 -6.14 31.42 -3.24
C ILE A 113 -6.95 31.53 -4.54
N SER A 114 -7.97 32.38 -4.58
CA SER A 114 -8.75 32.60 -5.80
C SER A 114 -7.90 33.18 -6.93
N SER A 115 -7.01 34.12 -6.64
CA SER A 115 -6.10 34.68 -7.66
C SER A 115 -5.15 33.61 -8.23
N ILE A 116 -4.59 32.75 -7.38
CA ILE A 116 -3.74 31.63 -7.79
C ILE A 116 -4.54 30.60 -8.62
N GLN A 117 -5.82 30.38 -8.30
CA GLN A 117 -6.71 29.52 -9.08
C GLN A 117 -7.05 30.11 -10.46
N GLU A 118 -7.20 31.43 -10.57
CA GLU A 118 -7.46 32.11 -11.84
C GLU A 118 -6.21 32.17 -12.72
N ASP A 119 -5.03 32.37 -12.12
CA ASP A 119 -3.75 32.46 -12.83
C ASP A 119 -3.23 31.08 -13.28
N THR A 120 -3.72 29.99 -12.68
CA THR A 120 -3.33 28.65 -13.12
C THR A 120 -4.01 28.25 -14.43
N MET A 121 -3.31 27.46 -15.23
CA MET A 121 -3.91 26.79 -16.39
C MET A 121 -4.61 25.47 -16.03
N GLN A 122 -4.63 25.11 -14.74
CA GLN A 122 -5.12 23.82 -14.29
C GLN A 122 -6.62 23.84 -13.94
N ASP A 123 -7.41 23.21 -14.79
CA ASP A 123 -8.86 23.04 -14.65
C ASP A 123 -9.27 21.69 -14.03
N ALA A 124 -8.36 20.73 -13.99
CA ALA A 124 -8.58 19.41 -13.38
C ALA A 124 -8.16 19.39 -11.91
N MET A 125 -8.99 18.75 -11.09
CA MET A 125 -8.79 18.67 -9.65
C MET A 125 -7.96 17.43 -9.31
N TRP A 126 -7.18 17.50 -8.24
CA TRP A 126 -6.56 16.31 -7.67
C TRP A 126 -6.52 16.38 -6.14
N SER A 127 -6.41 15.24 -5.49
CA SER A 127 -6.16 15.12 -4.06
C SER A 127 -5.16 14.01 -3.81
N THR A 128 -4.29 14.17 -2.81
CA THR A 128 -3.24 13.22 -2.50
C THR A 128 -3.17 12.93 -1.01
N GLN A 129 -2.89 11.67 -0.71
CA GLN A 129 -2.64 11.18 0.62
C GLN A 129 -1.38 10.32 0.60
N ILE A 130 -0.51 10.53 1.58
CA ILE A 130 0.67 9.69 1.80
C ILE A 130 0.49 9.02 3.15
N SER A 131 0.55 7.69 3.19
CA SER A 131 0.47 6.88 4.40
C SER A 131 1.73 6.03 4.56
N SER A 132 2.01 5.64 5.80
CA SER A 132 3.04 4.64 6.09
C SER A 132 2.52 3.24 5.72
N GLU A 133 3.33 2.47 5.00
CA GLU A 133 3.08 1.04 4.77
C GLU A 133 3.65 0.15 5.88
N SER A 134 4.45 0.70 6.79
CA SER A 134 4.93 0.00 7.99
C SER A 134 3.83 -0.21 9.05
N THR A 135 2.61 0.26 8.78
CA THR A 135 1.40 0.03 9.58
C THR A 135 0.77 -1.34 9.33
N LYS A 136 1.22 -2.03 8.27
CA LYS A 136 0.71 -3.33 7.83
C LYS A 136 1.77 -4.40 7.98
N PHE A 137 1.33 -5.65 8.09
CA PHE A 137 2.23 -6.80 8.11
C PHE A 137 2.66 -7.17 6.69
N ASP A 138 3.94 -7.43 6.48
CA ASP A 138 4.36 -8.06 5.24
C ASP A 138 3.84 -9.49 5.21
N ILE A 139 3.03 -9.86 4.23
CA ILE A 139 2.54 -11.24 4.14
C ILE A 139 3.64 -12.21 3.72
N ASN A 140 4.65 -11.72 2.98
CA ASN A 140 5.81 -12.53 2.60
C ASN A 140 6.71 -12.84 3.82
N ASP A 141 6.50 -12.17 4.96
CA ASP A 141 7.20 -12.50 6.19
C ASP A 141 6.72 -13.80 6.85
N LEU A 142 5.64 -14.42 6.35
CA LEU A 142 5.25 -15.78 6.72
C LEU A 142 6.30 -16.84 6.34
N ASN A 143 7.15 -16.58 5.34
CA ASN A 143 8.30 -17.41 4.98
C ASN A 143 9.65 -16.76 5.38
N SER A 144 9.62 -15.82 6.34
CA SER A 144 10.84 -15.16 6.81
C SER A 144 11.78 -16.14 7.53
N PRO A 145 13.12 -16.05 7.41
CA PRO A 145 14.04 -16.87 8.22
C PRO A 145 13.95 -16.61 9.74
N VAL A 146 13.16 -15.62 10.13
CA VAL A 146 12.88 -15.22 11.50
C VAL A 146 11.58 -15.89 11.96
N GLU A 147 11.69 -17.05 12.62
CA GLU A 147 10.56 -17.86 13.09
C GLU A 147 9.56 -17.06 13.97
N SER A 148 10.07 -16.12 14.75
CA SER A 148 9.26 -15.25 15.60
C SER A 148 8.29 -14.36 14.83
N LEU A 149 8.76 -13.84 13.71
CA LEU A 149 7.99 -12.98 12.83
C LEU A 149 6.93 -13.79 12.09
N GLN A 150 7.26 -15.00 11.64
CA GLN A 150 6.30 -15.93 11.06
C GLN A 150 5.17 -16.23 12.05
N LYS A 151 5.50 -16.61 13.29
CA LYS A 151 4.52 -16.93 14.34
C LYS A 151 3.61 -15.75 14.64
N ALA A 152 4.16 -14.54 14.77
CA ALA A 152 3.38 -13.34 15.06
C ALA A 152 2.39 -12.99 13.93
N ILE A 153 2.82 -13.11 12.66
CA ILE A 153 1.94 -12.83 11.52
C ILE A 153 0.86 -13.91 11.41
N ARG A 154 1.22 -15.18 11.58
CA ARG A 154 0.29 -16.31 11.61
C ARG A 154 -0.80 -16.08 12.67
N GLU A 155 -0.40 -15.84 13.92
CA GLU A 155 -1.32 -15.59 15.03
C GLU A 155 -2.20 -14.37 14.79
N LYS A 156 -1.64 -13.31 14.19
CA LYS A 156 -2.41 -12.12 13.83
C LYS A 156 -3.49 -12.42 12.80
N LEU A 157 -3.16 -13.14 11.72
CA LEU A 157 -4.11 -13.51 10.68
C LEU A 157 -5.22 -14.40 11.25
N THR A 158 -4.84 -15.39 12.05
CA THR A 158 -5.80 -16.26 12.76
C THR A 158 -6.74 -15.44 13.64
N THR A 159 -6.18 -14.63 14.54
CA THR A 159 -6.96 -13.80 15.48
C THR A 159 -7.87 -12.81 14.75
N LEU A 160 -7.43 -12.25 13.62
CA LEU A 160 -8.23 -11.32 12.83
C LEU A 160 -9.49 -11.99 12.26
N ILE A 161 -9.32 -13.17 11.65
CA ILE A 161 -10.41 -13.93 11.06
C ILE A 161 -11.35 -14.46 12.16
N GLU A 162 -10.80 -14.96 13.27
CA GLU A 162 -11.58 -15.43 14.42
C GLU A 162 -12.38 -14.30 15.07
N ASN A 163 -11.79 -13.11 15.23
CA ASN A 163 -12.53 -11.96 15.73
C ASN A 163 -13.68 -11.59 14.82
N LYS A 164 -13.49 -11.65 13.49
CA LYS A 164 -14.56 -11.42 12.52
C LYS A 164 -15.68 -12.45 12.64
N LEU A 165 -15.33 -13.74 12.76
CA LEU A 165 -16.28 -14.83 13.03
C LEU A 165 -17.09 -14.60 14.31
N ASN A 166 -16.43 -14.13 15.37
CA ASN A 166 -17.07 -14.00 16.69
C ASN A 166 -17.89 -12.72 16.86
N GLN A 167 -17.60 -11.67 16.10
CA GLN A 167 -18.23 -10.35 16.27
C GLN A 167 -19.36 -10.08 15.27
N GLU A 168 -19.39 -10.76 14.12
CA GLU A 168 -20.36 -10.49 13.05
C GLU A 168 -21.14 -11.75 12.65
N ASP A 169 -22.28 -11.99 13.29
CA ASP A 169 -23.14 -13.16 13.07
C ASP A 169 -23.43 -13.41 11.58
N ALA A 170 -23.79 -12.37 10.83
CA ALA A 170 -24.10 -12.49 9.40
C ALA A 170 -22.87 -12.87 8.55
N TRP A 171 -21.67 -12.45 8.96
CA TRP A 171 -20.42 -12.85 8.29
C TRP A 171 -20.07 -14.29 8.65
N ALA A 172 -20.23 -14.68 9.91
CA ALA A 172 -20.03 -16.04 10.39
C ALA A 172 -20.97 -17.06 9.72
N GLU A 173 -22.24 -16.71 9.49
CA GLU A 173 -23.19 -17.57 8.79
C GLU A 173 -22.75 -17.90 7.35
N ARG A 174 -22.18 -16.93 6.63
CA ARG A 174 -21.67 -17.12 5.27
C ARG A 174 -20.36 -17.92 5.24
N ASN A 175 -19.61 -17.88 6.33
CA ASN A 175 -18.29 -18.51 6.47
C ASN A 175 -18.30 -19.64 7.51
N ARG A 176 -19.44 -20.31 7.73
CA ARG A 176 -19.61 -21.30 8.82
C ARG A 176 -18.70 -22.53 8.71
N ASP A 177 -18.32 -22.88 7.49
CA ASP A 177 -17.50 -24.05 7.17
C ASP A 177 -16.00 -23.67 7.11
N LEU A 178 -15.68 -22.40 7.41
CA LEU A 178 -14.33 -21.86 7.42
C LEU A 178 -13.51 -22.49 8.55
N LYS A 179 -12.34 -23.00 8.19
CA LYS A 179 -11.32 -23.40 9.15
C LYS A 179 -10.16 -22.43 9.04
N VAL A 180 -10.04 -21.58 10.05
CA VAL A 180 -9.08 -20.47 10.04
C VAL A 180 -7.65 -20.96 9.85
N ASP A 181 -7.26 -22.03 10.56
CA ASP A 181 -5.92 -22.63 10.41
C ASP A 181 -5.65 -23.13 9.00
N GLU A 182 -6.64 -23.73 8.32
CA GLU A 182 -6.45 -24.21 6.94
C GLU A 182 -6.19 -23.04 5.97
N ILE A 183 -6.89 -21.91 6.15
CA ILE A 183 -6.65 -20.71 5.34
C ILE A 183 -5.25 -20.15 5.57
N VAL A 184 -4.84 -20.00 6.82
CA VAL A 184 -3.52 -19.43 7.13
C VAL A 184 -2.42 -20.38 6.66
N ASN A 185 -2.60 -21.70 6.79
CA ASN A 185 -1.71 -22.71 6.22
C ASN A 185 -1.62 -22.58 4.71
N ASN A 186 -2.75 -22.46 3.99
CA ASN A 186 -2.74 -22.30 2.53
C ASN A 186 -2.02 -21.01 2.07
N ILE A 187 -2.01 -19.95 2.87
CA ILE A 187 -1.22 -18.74 2.60
C ILE A 187 0.28 -19.03 2.78
N ILE A 188 0.66 -19.83 3.78
CA ILE A 188 2.06 -20.22 4.01
C ILE A 188 2.55 -21.14 2.88
N ASP A 189 1.78 -22.19 2.57
CA ASP A 189 2.00 -23.12 1.45
C ASP A 189 2.08 -22.39 0.09
N TRP A 190 1.55 -21.16 -0.02
CA TRP A 190 1.68 -20.36 -1.24
C TRP A 190 3.09 -19.78 -1.43
N ILE A 191 3.76 -19.48 -0.32
CA ILE A 191 5.01 -18.71 -0.26
C ILE A 191 6.23 -19.60 -0.02
N ASP A 192 6.08 -20.66 0.77
CA ASP A 192 7.18 -21.56 1.10
C ASP A 192 7.68 -22.33 -0.14
N SER A 193 8.87 -22.92 0.00
CA SER A 193 9.61 -23.45 -1.15
C SER A 193 9.43 -24.94 -1.37
N ASP A 194 8.76 -25.64 -0.44
CA ASP A 194 8.59 -27.08 -0.53
C ASP A 194 7.34 -27.44 -1.34
N SER A 195 6.71 -28.58 -1.10
CA SER A 195 5.51 -28.99 -1.83
C SER A 195 4.57 -29.80 -0.93
N GLU A 196 4.85 -29.79 0.37
CA GLU A 196 4.15 -30.54 1.39
C GLU A 196 3.19 -29.61 2.11
N SER A 197 1.89 -29.83 1.90
CA SER A 197 0.92 -28.94 2.52
C SER A 197 0.95 -29.05 4.04
N LEU A 198 0.92 -27.91 4.72
CA LEU A 198 0.72 -27.85 6.17
C LEU A 198 -0.63 -28.45 6.61
N ASN A 199 -1.59 -28.59 5.69
CA ASN A 199 -2.86 -29.27 5.89
C ASN A 199 -2.81 -30.78 5.55
N GLY A 200 -1.65 -31.27 5.10
CA GLY A 200 -1.36 -32.66 4.80
C GLY A 200 -1.58 -33.05 3.34
N GLY A 201 -0.55 -33.70 2.77
CA GLY A 201 -0.52 -34.14 1.38
C GLY A 201 0.25 -33.18 0.49
N ASP A 202 -0.09 -33.17 -0.80
CA ASP A 202 0.52 -32.29 -1.80
C ASP A 202 -0.23 -30.94 -1.85
N GLU A 203 0.50 -29.83 -1.82
CA GLU A 203 -0.06 -28.46 -1.87
C GLU A 203 -0.84 -28.20 -3.16
N GLY A 204 -0.38 -28.77 -4.27
CA GLY A 204 -0.97 -28.60 -5.59
C GLY A 204 -2.35 -29.22 -5.73
N ARG A 205 -2.73 -30.12 -4.81
CA ARG A 205 -4.01 -30.86 -4.86
C ARG A 205 -5.22 -29.94 -4.99
N GLU A 206 -5.24 -28.82 -4.27
CA GLU A 206 -6.37 -27.89 -4.25
C GLU A 206 -6.49 -27.09 -5.55
N TYR A 207 -5.44 -27.06 -6.38
CA TYR A 207 -5.37 -26.26 -7.61
C TYR A 207 -5.51 -27.07 -8.91
N GLN A 208 -5.55 -28.40 -8.83
CA GLN A 208 -5.56 -29.31 -10.00
C GLN A 208 -6.68 -29.02 -11.00
N ASN A 209 -7.84 -28.55 -10.53
CA ASN A 209 -9.00 -28.28 -11.38
C ASN A 209 -9.02 -26.87 -11.99
N ILE A 210 -8.08 -26.00 -11.59
CA ILE A 210 -8.03 -24.59 -12.00
C ILE A 210 -6.92 -24.36 -13.03
N ILE A 211 -5.87 -25.18 -13.00
CA ILE A 211 -4.77 -25.13 -13.96
C ILE A 211 -5.22 -25.75 -15.29
N PRO A 212 -5.23 -25.00 -16.41
CA PRO A 212 -5.49 -25.60 -17.72
C PRO A 212 -4.44 -26.66 -18.06
N GLU A 213 -4.85 -27.78 -18.66
CA GLU A 213 -3.95 -28.90 -18.99
C GLU A 213 -2.77 -28.49 -19.90
N ASP A 214 -2.91 -27.39 -20.64
CA ASP A 214 -1.91 -26.83 -21.57
C ASP A 214 -1.11 -25.65 -20.99
N SER A 215 -1.23 -25.38 -19.69
CA SER A 215 -0.60 -24.25 -19.02
C SER A 215 0.66 -24.67 -18.24
N ASP A 216 1.76 -23.94 -18.42
CA ASP A 216 3.00 -24.07 -17.62
C ASP A 216 2.86 -23.46 -16.19
N LEU A 217 1.64 -23.28 -15.70
CA LEU A 217 1.38 -22.68 -14.39
C LEU A 217 1.48 -23.76 -13.31
N THR A 218 2.38 -23.56 -12.36
CA THR A 218 2.46 -24.36 -11.13
C THR A 218 1.79 -23.60 -10.00
N LEU A 219 0.79 -24.21 -9.36
CA LEU A 219 0.11 -23.67 -8.18
C LEU A 219 0.18 -24.70 -7.03
N PRO A 220 0.49 -24.27 -5.79
CA PRO A 220 0.95 -22.92 -5.48
C PRO A 220 2.31 -22.61 -6.16
N PRO A 221 2.66 -21.31 -6.31
CA PRO A 221 3.84 -20.91 -7.06
C PRO A 221 5.14 -21.05 -6.24
N ASN A 222 5.03 -21.30 -4.93
CA ASN A 222 6.09 -21.60 -3.98
C ASN A 222 7.16 -20.50 -3.97
N ARG A 223 6.65 -19.26 -3.87
CA ARG A 223 7.40 -18.01 -3.89
C ARG A 223 6.60 -16.89 -3.24
N ASP A 224 7.32 -15.84 -2.82
CA ASP A 224 6.74 -14.57 -2.39
C ASP A 224 5.65 -14.05 -3.35
N PHE A 225 4.60 -13.50 -2.75
CA PHE A 225 3.55 -12.74 -3.43
C PHE A 225 4.17 -11.57 -4.19
N LYS A 226 3.83 -11.44 -5.47
CA LYS A 226 4.25 -10.31 -6.33
C LYS A 226 3.17 -9.24 -6.40
N THR A 227 1.91 -9.63 -6.19
CA THR A 227 0.78 -8.71 -6.00
C THR A 227 -0.05 -9.15 -4.81
N LEU A 228 -0.75 -8.21 -4.16
CA LEU A 228 -1.65 -8.56 -3.06
C LEU A 228 -2.88 -9.31 -3.59
N GLU A 229 -3.30 -9.03 -4.82
CA GLU A 229 -4.43 -9.68 -5.49
C GLU A 229 -4.23 -11.19 -5.72
N GLU A 230 -3.00 -11.70 -5.69
CA GLU A 230 -2.72 -13.14 -5.72
C GLU A 230 -3.36 -13.88 -4.54
N LEU A 231 -3.71 -13.20 -3.43
CA LEU A 231 -4.48 -13.81 -2.35
C LEU A 231 -5.82 -14.41 -2.80
N HIS A 232 -6.47 -13.84 -3.81
CA HIS A 232 -7.70 -14.43 -4.37
C HIS A 232 -7.47 -15.79 -5.04
N MET A 233 -6.22 -16.13 -5.35
CA MET A 233 -5.87 -17.42 -5.94
C MET A 233 -5.53 -18.46 -4.88
N VAL A 234 -5.34 -18.08 -3.61
CA VAL A 234 -5.04 -19.02 -2.52
C VAL A 234 -6.28 -19.83 -2.18
N ALA A 235 -6.12 -21.15 -2.08
CA ALA A 235 -7.20 -22.07 -1.77
C ALA A 235 -7.96 -21.64 -0.49
N GLY A 236 -9.28 -21.51 -0.61
CA GLY A 236 -10.17 -21.14 0.49
C GLY A 236 -10.30 -19.64 0.77
N ILE A 237 -9.51 -18.76 0.13
CA ILE A 237 -9.71 -17.31 0.25
C ILE A 237 -10.85 -16.87 -0.66
N THR A 238 -11.98 -16.53 -0.05
CA THR A 238 -13.12 -15.88 -0.70
C THR A 238 -12.96 -14.35 -0.67
N ASP A 239 -13.77 -13.63 -1.44
CA ASP A 239 -13.80 -12.15 -1.37
C ASP A 239 -14.10 -11.65 0.05
N ASP A 240 -15.00 -12.34 0.78
CA ASP A 240 -15.33 -12.05 2.19
C ASP A 240 -14.11 -12.16 3.12
N ILE A 241 -13.20 -13.11 2.86
CA ILE A 241 -11.96 -13.31 3.65
C ILE A 241 -10.89 -12.32 3.19
N TYR A 242 -10.76 -12.11 1.89
CA TYR A 242 -9.83 -11.14 1.32
C TYR A 242 -10.08 -9.74 1.89
N ASP A 243 -11.35 -9.31 1.97
CA ASP A 243 -11.74 -8.00 2.53
C ASP A 243 -11.37 -7.83 4.01
N VAL A 244 -11.19 -8.94 4.74
CA VAL A 244 -10.73 -8.93 6.13
C VAL A 244 -9.21 -8.84 6.21
N ILE A 245 -8.48 -9.60 5.38
CA ILE A 245 -7.02 -9.70 5.43
C ILE A 245 -6.33 -8.51 4.74
N ALA A 246 -6.75 -8.18 3.52
CA ALA A 246 -6.08 -7.20 2.65
C ALA A 246 -5.84 -5.82 3.29
N PRO A 247 -6.74 -5.27 4.14
CA PRO A 247 -6.49 -3.98 4.79
C PRO A 247 -5.29 -3.97 5.75
N VAL A 248 -4.94 -5.10 6.37
CA VAL A 248 -3.91 -5.18 7.41
C VAL A 248 -2.58 -5.75 6.94
N VAL A 249 -2.50 -6.23 5.69
CA VAL A 249 -1.29 -6.81 5.10
C VAL A 249 -0.79 -6.00 3.90
N THR A 250 0.49 -6.19 3.59
CA THR A 250 1.18 -5.63 2.43
C THR A 250 2.21 -6.64 1.93
N ILE A 251 2.73 -6.45 0.72
CA ILE A 251 3.89 -7.22 0.19
C ILE A 251 5.15 -6.37 0.17
N TYR A 252 5.06 -5.14 0.69
CA TYR A 252 6.10 -4.13 0.69
C TYR A 252 6.55 -3.81 2.10
N GLY A 253 6.37 -4.70 3.07
CA GLY A 253 6.61 -4.40 4.48
C GLY A 253 8.10 -4.19 4.77
N ALA A 254 8.39 -3.77 6.00
CA ALA A 254 9.71 -3.32 6.39
C ALA A 254 10.37 -4.19 7.46
N LYS A 255 10.10 -5.51 7.41
CA LYS A 255 10.62 -6.57 8.28
C LYS A 255 10.59 -6.19 9.77
N GLY A 256 9.48 -6.49 10.43
CA GLY A 256 9.25 -6.14 11.84
C GLY A 256 8.36 -4.91 12.04
N VAL A 257 7.98 -4.66 13.30
CA VAL A 257 6.95 -3.69 13.67
C VAL A 257 7.57 -2.35 14.03
N ASN A 258 7.21 -1.29 13.31
CA ASN A 258 7.63 0.07 13.67
C ASN A 258 6.71 0.66 14.73
N VAL A 259 7.16 0.67 15.99
CA VAL A 259 6.38 1.13 17.15
C VAL A 259 5.97 2.60 17.05
N ASN A 260 6.71 3.41 16.30
CA ASN A 260 6.39 4.85 16.15
C ASN A 260 5.29 5.14 15.14
N TYR A 261 4.95 4.19 14.25
CA TYR A 261 3.91 4.35 13.24
C TYR A 261 2.79 3.31 13.35
N ALA A 262 3.06 2.15 13.97
CA ALA A 262 2.12 1.06 14.14
C ALA A 262 0.77 1.51 14.70
N GLU A 263 -0.31 0.99 14.13
CA GLU A 263 -1.65 1.23 14.63
C GLU A 263 -1.93 0.36 15.86
N LYS A 264 -3.04 0.65 16.56
CA LYS A 264 -3.40 -0.01 17.82
C LYS A 264 -3.37 -1.53 17.69
N ASP A 265 -3.95 -2.07 16.63
CA ASP A 265 -4.05 -3.50 16.40
C ASP A 265 -2.72 -4.16 16.05
N LEU A 266 -1.78 -3.41 15.48
CA LEU A 266 -0.41 -3.85 15.22
C LEU A 266 0.43 -3.81 16.50
N LEU A 267 0.23 -2.81 17.37
CA LEU A 267 0.87 -2.74 18.68
C LEU A 267 0.45 -3.89 19.60
N ARG A 268 -0.83 -4.24 19.62
CA ARG A 268 -1.36 -5.38 20.39
C ARG A 268 -0.82 -6.73 19.92
N ALA A 269 -0.44 -6.82 18.65
CA ALA A 269 0.15 -8.04 18.10
C ALA A 269 1.61 -8.26 18.53
N ILE A 270 2.24 -7.27 19.16
CA ILE A 270 3.60 -7.42 19.71
C ILE A 270 3.58 -8.39 20.89
N ASP A 271 2.61 -8.28 21.79
CA ASP A 271 2.50 -9.15 22.96
C ASP A 271 1.08 -9.13 23.56
N PRO A 272 0.56 -10.26 24.06
CA PRO A 272 -0.74 -10.32 24.74
C PRO A 272 -0.88 -9.38 25.95
N GLN A 273 0.22 -9.02 26.61
CA GLN A 273 0.22 -8.05 27.71
C GLN A 273 -0.03 -6.62 27.23
N ILE A 274 0.13 -6.31 25.94
CA ILE A 274 -0.18 -5.00 25.38
C ILE A 274 -1.68 -4.92 25.13
N THR A 275 -2.41 -4.48 26.16
CA THR A 275 -3.85 -4.26 26.09
C THR A 275 -4.21 -3.05 25.23
N ASP A 276 -5.50 -2.87 24.98
CA ASP A 276 -6.05 -1.70 24.31
C ASP A 276 -5.64 -0.38 24.98
N GLU A 277 -5.65 -0.36 26.31
CA GLU A 277 -5.26 0.78 27.13
C GLU A 277 -3.77 1.08 26.95
N ILE A 278 -2.91 0.07 27.03
CA ILE A 278 -1.47 0.22 26.86
C ILE A 278 -1.14 0.68 25.44
N ALA A 279 -1.79 0.11 24.43
CA ALA A 279 -1.62 0.54 23.04
C ALA A 279 -2.02 2.01 22.83
N ASN A 280 -3.11 2.46 23.47
CA ASN A 280 -3.52 3.87 23.43
C ASN A 280 -2.51 4.79 24.16
N GLU A 281 -1.93 4.35 25.28
CA GLU A 281 -0.90 5.10 25.99
C GLU A 281 0.40 5.18 25.18
N ILE A 282 0.81 4.12 24.48
CA ILE A 282 1.93 4.13 23.52
C ILE A 282 1.68 5.19 22.43
N ILE A 283 0.48 5.19 21.84
CA ILE A 283 0.10 6.16 20.80
C ILE A 283 0.09 7.59 21.36
N SER A 284 -0.39 7.79 22.59
CA SER A 284 -0.47 9.10 23.24
C SER A 284 0.93 9.62 23.59
N ARG A 285 1.78 8.77 24.17
CA ARG A 285 3.19 9.06 24.49
C ARG A 285 3.98 9.46 23.26
N ARG A 286 3.84 8.73 22.15
CA ARG A 286 4.53 9.11 20.92
C ARG A 286 3.96 10.39 20.32
N LYS A 287 2.69 10.77 20.58
CA LYS A 287 2.05 12.01 20.10
C LYS A 287 2.37 13.25 20.92
N ASN A 288 2.87 13.11 22.14
CA ASN A 288 3.24 14.23 22.98
C ASN A 288 4.55 14.90 22.50
N PRO A 289 4.53 16.21 22.15
CA PRO A 289 5.72 16.95 21.70
C PRO A 289 6.87 16.98 22.70
N ASP A 290 6.59 16.96 24.01
CA ASP A 290 7.62 17.04 25.05
C ASP A 290 8.45 15.76 25.11
N THR A 291 7.85 14.64 24.73
CA THR A 291 8.43 13.32 24.92
C THR A 291 8.81 12.65 23.59
N GLY A 292 8.15 13.01 22.49
CA GLY A 292 8.50 12.60 21.12
C GLY A 292 8.29 11.10 20.79
N PRO A 293 8.76 10.60 19.64
CA PRO A 293 8.77 9.16 19.34
C PRO A 293 9.72 8.37 20.25
N PHE A 294 9.51 7.06 20.36
CA PHE A 294 10.43 6.15 21.06
C PHE A 294 11.74 6.06 20.29
N LYS A 295 12.87 6.16 20.99
CA LYS A 295 14.20 6.23 20.36
C LYS A 295 14.79 4.86 20.06
N ASN A 296 14.54 3.89 20.94
CA ASN A 296 15.12 2.57 20.90
C ASN A 296 14.28 1.61 21.77
N LEU A 297 14.71 0.35 21.82
CA LEU A 297 14.06 -0.70 22.59
C LEU A 297 13.99 -0.39 24.09
N GLU A 298 15.08 0.10 24.68
CA GLU A 298 15.17 0.41 26.11
C GLU A 298 14.18 1.50 26.54
N ASP A 299 14.04 2.56 25.73
CA ASP A 299 13.06 3.65 25.96
C ASP A 299 11.61 3.12 25.90
N PHE A 300 11.34 2.23 24.95
CA PHE A 300 10.03 1.59 24.83
C PHE A 300 9.73 0.62 25.98
N GLU A 301 10.65 -0.27 26.30
CA GLU A 301 10.53 -1.22 27.41
C GLU A 301 10.36 -0.52 28.76
N ALA A 302 11.13 0.55 29.01
CA ALA A 302 11.00 1.34 30.23
C ALA A 302 9.60 1.96 30.37
N PHE A 303 9.04 2.45 29.25
CA PHE A 303 7.69 3.02 29.24
C PHE A 303 6.61 1.97 29.52
N ILE A 304 6.60 0.85 28.80
CA ILE A 304 5.57 -0.18 28.97
C ILE A 304 5.71 -0.92 30.31
N SER A 305 6.93 -1.06 30.84
CA SER A 305 7.19 -1.56 32.19
C SER A 305 6.53 -0.67 33.25
N GLY A 306 6.61 0.65 33.06
CA GLY A 306 5.89 1.63 33.90
C GLY A 306 4.36 1.50 33.85
N LEU A 307 3.81 0.88 32.80
CA LEU A 307 2.38 0.57 32.65
C LEU A 307 2.01 -0.82 33.16
N GLY A 308 2.96 -1.58 33.70
CA GLY A 308 2.73 -2.91 34.29
C GLY A 308 3.02 -4.10 33.37
N VAL A 309 3.63 -3.88 32.21
CA VAL A 309 4.08 -4.99 31.34
C VAL A 309 5.32 -5.66 31.94
N ASN A 310 5.33 -6.98 32.03
CA ASN A 310 6.49 -7.72 32.52
C ASN A 310 7.51 -7.91 31.39
N ILE A 311 8.58 -7.10 31.39
CA ILE A 311 9.65 -7.13 30.38
C ILE A 311 10.42 -8.48 30.32
N GLN A 312 10.29 -9.35 31.32
CA GLN A 312 10.93 -10.68 31.26
C GLN A 312 10.12 -11.69 30.44
N THR A 313 8.82 -11.46 30.29
CA THR A 313 7.88 -12.35 29.59
C THR A 313 7.13 -11.62 28.48
N TYR A 314 7.56 -10.41 28.13
CA TYR A 314 7.00 -9.68 26.99
C TYR A 314 7.76 -10.06 25.72
N ASN A 315 7.04 -10.03 24.61
CA ASN A 315 7.57 -10.30 23.28
C ASN A 315 8.41 -11.58 23.30
N GLU A 316 7.91 -12.66 23.94
CA GLU A 316 8.65 -13.93 24.11
C GLU A 316 9.04 -14.53 22.77
N ASN A 317 8.21 -14.29 21.75
CA ASN A 317 8.51 -14.68 20.39
C ASN A 317 9.76 -13.97 19.87
N LYS A 318 10.20 -12.81 20.40
CA LYS A 318 11.28 -11.96 19.86
C LYS A 318 10.90 -11.35 18.51
N LEU A 319 9.68 -10.80 18.42
CA LEU A 319 9.23 -10.03 17.27
C LEU A 319 10.15 -8.81 17.08
N PRO A 320 10.71 -8.56 15.88
CA PRO A 320 11.61 -7.45 15.66
C PRO A 320 10.86 -6.12 15.78
N LEU A 321 11.29 -5.28 16.73
CA LEU A 321 10.74 -3.94 16.95
C LEU A 321 11.65 -2.87 16.37
N ARG A 322 11.01 -1.86 15.78
CA ARG A 322 11.68 -0.78 15.04
C ARG A 322 11.24 0.56 15.58
N PHE A 323 12.19 1.50 15.59
CA PHE A 323 12.05 2.82 16.21
C PHE A 323 12.49 3.95 15.29
N GLN A 324 12.97 3.60 14.10
CA GLN A 324 13.45 4.56 13.12
C GLN A 324 12.29 5.31 12.48
N LYS A 325 12.66 6.42 11.83
CA LYS A 325 11.79 7.21 10.96
C LYS A 325 11.24 6.38 9.81
N GLU A 326 10.07 6.77 9.30
CA GLU A 326 9.44 6.08 8.19
C GLU A 326 10.29 6.19 6.91
N PHE A 327 10.32 5.11 6.14
CA PHE A 327 10.99 5.04 4.83
C PHE A 327 10.19 4.26 3.78
N ASN A 328 9.03 3.73 4.16
CA ASN A 328 8.11 3.03 3.28
C ASN A 328 6.76 3.75 3.24
N PHE A 329 6.40 4.24 2.05
CA PHE A 329 5.26 5.12 1.86
C PHE A 329 4.33 4.58 0.78
N LYS A 330 3.02 4.64 1.05
CA LYS A 330 1.98 4.53 0.03
C LYS A 330 1.46 5.91 -0.31
N ILE A 331 1.51 6.24 -1.59
CA ILE A 331 0.93 7.46 -2.17
C ILE A 331 -0.36 7.05 -2.86
N SER A 332 -1.48 7.66 -2.49
CA SER A 332 -2.71 7.66 -3.29
C SER A 332 -2.92 9.07 -3.84
N SER A 333 -3.15 9.16 -5.15
CA SER A 333 -3.43 10.40 -5.86
C SER A 333 -4.66 10.24 -6.73
N ILE A 334 -5.72 10.96 -6.40
CA ILE A 334 -7.00 10.92 -7.10
C ILE A 334 -7.14 12.19 -7.93
N GLY A 335 -7.17 12.05 -9.25
CA GLY A 335 -7.45 13.12 -10.19
C GLY A 335 -8.89 13.05 -10.70
N SER A 336 -9.54 14.19 -10.88
CA SER A 336 -10.90 14.26 -11.42
C SER A 336 -11.08 15.42 -12.39
N PHE A 337 -11.86 15.17 -13.44
CA PHE A 337 -12.29 16.18 -14.40
C PHE A 337 -13.64 15.77 -15.01
N GLY A 338 -14.63 16.66 -14.97
CA GLY A 338 -16.00 16.32 -15.40
C GLY A 338 -16.57 15.17 -14.57
N ASN A 339 -16.98 14.09 -15.25
CA ASN A 339 -17.48 12.87 -14.61
C ASN A 339 -16.43 11.73 -14.56
N GLN A 340 -15.17 12.04 -14.89
CA GLN A 340 -14.09 11.06 -14.90
C GLN A 340 -13.22 11.23 -13.66
N THR A 341 -12.93 10.11 -13.01
CA THR A 341 -12.02 10.03 -11.86
C THR A 341 -10.97 8.98 -12.16
N LYS A 342 -9.72 9.25 -11.81
CA LYS A 342 -8.59 8.34 -11.94
C LYS A 342 -7.77 8.34 -10.67
N GLU A 343 -7.36 7.16 -10.24
CA GLU A 343 -6.50 6.99 -9.07
C GLU A 343 -5.14 6.46 -9.48
N ILE A 344 -4.09 6.98 -8.85
CA ILE A 344 -2.75 6.45 -8.91
C ILE A 344 -2.34 6.02 -7.52
N THR A 345 -2.01 4.74 -7.38
CA THR A 345 -1.36 4.21 -6.18
C THR A 345 0.10 3.94 -6.48
N ALA A 346 1.00 4.50 -5.66
CA ALA A 346 2.43 4.25 -5.74
C ALA A 346 3.00 3.82 -4.38
N ILE A 347 3.84 2.79 -4.37
CA ILE A 347 4.58 2.37 -3.19
C ILE A 347 6.04 2.77 -3.36
N VAL A 348 6.57 3.47 -2.36
CA VAL A 348 7.85 4.16 -2.42
C VAL A 348 8.72 3.73 -1.25
N TYR A 349 9.96 3.36 -1.56
CA TYR A 349 10.92 2.88 -0.58
C TYR A 349 12.18 3.73 -0.58
N ASP A 350 12.67 4.07 0.60
CA ASP A 350 14.05 4.56 0.74
C ASP A 350 15.02 3.39 0.86
N VAL A 351 15.38 2.80 -0.29
CA VAL A 351 16.25 1.60 -0.36
C VAL A 351 17.58 1.80 0.36
N THR A 352 18.15 3.00 0.34
CA THR A 352 19.43 3.29 0.99
C THR A 352 19.35 3.14 2.50
N ASN A 353 18.34 3.75 3.13
CA ASN A 353 18.13 3.66 4.57
C ASN A 353 17.58 2.28 4.95
N ALA A 354 16.68 1.73 4.16
CA ALA A 354 16.11 0.40 4.40
C ALA A 354 17.18 -0.70 4.41
N LYS A 355 18.11 -0.69 3.45
CA LYS A 355 19.17 -1.71 3.38
C LYS A 355 20.05 -1.68 4.62
N ALA A 356 20.49 -0.50 5.05
CA ALA A 356 21.32 -0.38 6.25
C ALA A 356 20.62 -0.93 7.50
N GLU A 357 19.33 -0.63 7.64
CA GLU A 357 18.53 -1.08 8.79
C GLU A 357 18.20 -2.58 8.72
N ILE A 358 17.79 -3.09 7.57
CA ILE A 358 17.50 -4.52 7.38
C ILE A 358 18.77 -5.35 7.60
N THR A 359 19.93 -4.91 7.08
CA THR A 359 21.20 -5.59 7.32
C THR A 359 21.55 -5.61 8.81
N LYS A 360 21.37 -4.48 9.52
CA LYS A 360 21.61 -4.43 10.97
C LYS A 360 20.67 -5.37 11.75
N LEU A 361 19.38 -5.36 11.43
CA LEU A 361 18.40 -6.25 12.05
C LEU A 361 18.76 -7.72 11.83
N LEU A 362 19.12 -8.09 10.60
CA LEU A 362 19.55 -9.45 10.28
C LEU A 362 20.85 -9.83 11.01
N GLU A 363 21.83 -8.93 11.11
CA GLU A 363 23.08 -9.18 11.84
C GLU A 363 22.87 -9.35 13.34
N ASP A 364 22.05 -8.51 13.97
CA ASP A 364 21.73 -8.60 15.40
C ASP A 364 20.95 -9.90 15.70
N GLN A 365 20.10 -10.34 14.78
CA GLN A 365 19.37 -11.62 14.86
C GLN A 365 20.28 -12.84 14.68
N LEU A 366 21.24 -12.78 13.75
CA LEU A 366 22.22 -13.87 13.54
C LEU A 366 23.14 -14.04 14.75
N LYS A 367 23.59 -12.93 15.36
CA LYS A 367 24.37 -12.98 16.62
C LYS A 367 23.57 -13.54 17.79
N GLY A 368 22.26 -13.33 17.83
CA GLY A 368 21.38 -13.94 18.82
C GLY A 368 21.27 -15.46 18.71
N LYS A 369 21.52 -16.05 17.52
CA LYS A 369 21.56 -17.51 17.30
C LYS A 369 22.90 -18.15 17.70
N GLU A 370 24.02 -17.42 17.59
CA GLU A 370 25.35 -17.94 18.00
C GLU A 370 25.54 -18.00 19.52
N GLY A 371 24.62 -17.44 20.33
CA GLY A 371 24.70 -17.43 21.79
C GLY A 371 24.01 -18.60 22.51
N GLU A 372 23.29 -19.48 21.80
CA GLU A 372 22.48 -20.56 22.41
C GLU A 372 23.02 -21.98 22.17
N ASP A 373 23.99 -22.19 21.29
CA ASP A 373 24.55 -23.53 21.01
C ASP A 373 26.09 -23.52 20.93
N ASP A 374 26.77 -23.41 22.06
CA ASP A 374 28.10 -24.04 22.24
C ASP A 374 28.48 -24.12 23.73
N PRO A 375 28.66 -25.32 24.31
CA PRO A 375 29.41 -25.47 25.55
C PRO A 375 30.90 -25.19 25.29
N PRO A 376 31.65 -24.64 26.27
CA PRO A 376 33.05 -24.30 26.04
C PRO A 376 33.89 -25.58 25.90
N GLU A 377 34.33 -25.91 24.68
CA GLU A 377 35.44 -26.83 24.47
C GLU A 377 36.77 -26.07 24.72
N ASP A 378 37.43 -26.45 25.81
CA ASP A 378 38.85 -26.19 26.06
C ASP A 378 39.69 -26.95 25.02
N ASP A 379 40.19 -26.25 23.99
CA ASP A 379 41.27 -26.77 23.14
C ASP A 379 42.51 -25.85 23.22
N PRO A 380 43.60 -26.29 23.88
CA PRO A 380 44.77 -25.47 24.12
C PRO A 380 45.76 -25.54 22.95
N GLU A 381 45.40 -25.05 21.76
CA GLU A 381 46.39 -24.86 20.68
C GLU A 381 45.95 -23.86 19.59
N LYS A 382 46.01 -22.56 19.88
CA LYS A 382 46.09 -21.51 18.84
C LYS A 382 47.22 -20.50 19.14
N PRO A 383 48.13 -20.23 18.18
CA PRO A 383 49.22 -19.29 18.37
C PRO A 383 48.73 -17.82 18.35
N PRO A 384 49.45 -16.89 19.00
CA PRO A 384 48.93 -15.56 19.30
C PRO A 384 48.88 -14.68 18.04
N THR A 385 47.67 -14.26 17.64
CA THR A 385 47.49 -13.20 16.64
C THR A 385 47.65 -11.83 17.31
N ARG A 386 48.52 -11.02 16.69
CA ARG A 386 48.87 -9.64 17.03
C ARG A 386 47.63 -8.76 17.19
N GLY A 387 47.60 -7.97 18.26
CA GLY A 387 46.57 -6.98 18.54
C GLY A 387 46.38 -5.98 17.39
N SER A 388 45.14 -5.90 16.91
CA SER A 388 44.64 -4.80 16.09
C SER A 388 44.18 -3.67 17.02
N ALA A 389 44.65 -2.45 16.72
CA ALA A 389 44.27 -1.23 17.40
C ALA A 389 42.76 -0.96 17.32
N PRO A 390 42.17 -0.24 18.30
CA PRO A 390 40.75 0.08 18.29
C PRO A 390 40.38 0.90 17.03
N PRO A 391 39.21 0.67 16.41
CA PRO A 391 38.81 1.45 15.26
C PRO A 391 38.59 2.91 15.69
N LYS A 392 39.13 3.84 14.91
CA LYS A 392 38.82 5.27 15.03
C LYS A 392 37.32 5.49 14.77
N PRO A 393 36.69 6.48 15.42
CA PRO A 393 35.30 6.80 15.16
C PRO A 393 35.17 7.30 13.72
N ASP A 394 34.39 6.58 12.90
CA ASP A 394 34.04 6.98 11.54
C ASP A 394 33.16 8.23 11.60
N ASP A 395 33.65 9.34 11.04
CA ASP A 395 32.85 10.50 10.63
C ASP A 395 31.90 10.08 9.47
N LYS A 396 30.80 9.38 9.79
CA LYS A 396 29.76 9.07 8.81
C LYS A 396 28.96 10.34 8.49
N LYS A 397 29.36 11.05 7.44
CA LYS A 397 28.42 11.91 6.69
C LYS A 397 27.31 11.01 6.14
N ASN A 398 26.08 11.20 6.61
CA ASN A 398 24.88 10.58 6.06
C ASN A 398 24.82 10.79 4.54
N SER A 399 25.14 9.74 3.79
CA SER A 399 25.03 9.69 2.33
C SER A 399 23.58 9.41 1.99
N TYR A 400 22.80 10.44 1.62
CA TYR A 400 21.46 10.27 1.08
C TYR A 400 21.48 10.41 -0.45
N ASP A 401 20.69 9.60 -1.15
CA ASP A 401 20.49 9.77 -2.58
C ASP A 401 19.64 11.02 -2.83
N LYS A 402 20.17 11.96 -3.62
CA LYS A 402 19.49 13.21 -4.02
C LYS A 402 18.48 12.97 -5.16
N GLY A 403 18.32 11.74 -5.62
CA GLY A 403 17.44 11.36 -6.70
C GLY A 403 15.96 11.25 -6.31
N ARG A 404 15.14 11.01 -7.33
CA ARG A 404 13.73 10.65 -7.19
C ARG A 404 13.61 9.42 -6.28
N PRO A 405 12.64 9.37 -5.34
CA PRO A 405 12.44 8.18 -4.52
C PRO A 405 12.22 6.94 -5.38
N THR A 406 12.71 5.79 -4.90
CA THR A 406 12.53 4.52 -5.62
C THR A 406 11.08 4.07 -5.52
N ILE A 407 10.44 3.93 -6.67
CA ILE A 407 9.07 3.43 -6.79
C ILE A 407 9.13 1.92 -6.96
N LEU A 408 8.59 1.17 -6.01
CA LEU A 408 8.49 -0.29 -6.07
C LEU A 408 7.24 -0.74 -6.82
N TYR A 409 6.20 0.08 -6.79
CA TYR A 409 4.91 -0.22 -7.40
C TYR A 409 4.24 1.05 -7.90
N TRP A 410 3.58 0.94 -9.06
CA TRP A 410 2.81 2.01 -9.67
C TRP A 410 1.59 1.42 -10.39
N LYS A 411 0.40 1.77 -9.94
CA LYS A 411 -0.87 1.36 -10.56
C LYS A 411 -1.71 2.59 -10.88
N GLU A 412 -2.21 2.64 -12.10
CA GLU A 412 -3.19 3.62 -12.57
C GLU A 412 -4.53 2.89 -12.75
N SER A 413 -5.58 3.38 -12.09
CA SER A 413 -6.95 2.82 -12.15
C SER A 413 -7.96 3.86 -12.61
#